data_AF-A0A0T5VPU1-F1
#
_entry.id   AF-A0A0T5VPU1-F1
#
_cell.length_a   1.000
_cell.length_b   1.000
_cell.length_c   1.000
_cell.angle_alpha   90.00
_cell.angle_beta   90.00
_cell.angle_gamma   90.00
#
_symmetry.space_group_name_H-M   'P 1'
#
loop_
_entity.id
_entity.type
_entity.pdbx_description
1 polymer ?
#
loop_
_entity_poly.entity_id
_entity_poly.type
_entity_poly.pdbx_seq_one_letter_code
_entity_poly.pdbx_strand_id
1 'polypeptide(L)'
;MPCPHRYLGLHIDGQLFPDWEIDYLFIGTFNPLWDRPDLVNAAYFYGRSAYFWDAVSIFFKDRPYSYARDDQQAMVDFCKRHKIGFTDLILDIEDADWANPEHRQRIYSVLDTDLEQFDEIVWNTTAIEAFLQDNKPGHVFFTLLSGNKKSIFSVEMRKIEQQAASLKINCKRLHSPTGANVGTGVPRLHQLVERWDAVKGLPQIDLSRYPYVQDEKRARKKPSQKKPRIKTYLETSDNPEILVMDRYVLCIEAGKKVILIDRRNNMMLKALTVLRDTIVPHIKLAYGIEVDLHHSSKGRGEKNTRVLGQEVFRILSGKNPLALAEEGLEALQVNTGY
;
A
#
# COMPACT_ATOMS: atom_id res chain seq x y z
N MET A 1 21.43 -24.10 6.47
CA MET A 1 22.18 -22.83 6.25
C MET A 1 21.30 -21.74 6.80
N PRO A 2 21.82 -20.89 7.71
CA PRO A 2 21.03 -19.85 8.41
C PRO A 2 20.34 -18.87 7.46
N CYS A 3 19.37 -18.13 8.00
CA CYS A 3 18.65 -17.07 7.28
C CYS A 3 18.86 -15.71 7.96
N PRO A 4 19.99 -15.03 7.69
CA PRO A 4 20.25 -13.71 8.25
C PRO A 4 19.30 -12.65 7.70
N HIS A 5 19.20 -11.53 8.42
CA HIS A 5 18.45 -10.36 8.02
C HIS A 5 19.10 -9.65 6.82
N ARG A 6 18.28 -9.30 5.82
CA ARG A 6 18.71 -8.72 4.53
C ARG A 6 19.47 -7.41 4.64
N TYR A 7 19.23 -6.63 5.69
CA TYR A 7 19.80 -5.29 5.90
C TYR A 7 20.82 -5.24 7.04
N LEU A 8 21.31 -6.40 7.49
CA LEU A 8 22.40 -6.47 8.46
C LEU A 8 23.68 -5.88 7.86
N GLY A 9 24.28 -4.90 8.54
CA GLY A 9 25.45 -4.18 8.04
C GLY A 9 25.15 -3.06 7.03
N LEU A 10 23.88 -2.75 6.73
CA LEU A 10 23.52 -1.86 5.61
C LEU A 10 23.95 -0.39 5.80
N HIS A 11 23.93 0.11 7.03
CA HIS A 11 24.37 1.48 7.36
C HIS A 11 25.45 1.50 8.45
N ILE A 12 25.32 0.62 9.45
CA ILE A 12 26.30 0.38 10.50
C ILE A 12 26.66 -1.11 10.45
N ASP A 13 27.96 -1.42 10.38
CA ASP A 13 28.45 -2.80 10.28
C ASP A 13 27.97 -3.68 11.46
N GLY A 14 27.62 -4.93 11.16
CA GLY A 14 27.04 -5.88 12.09
C GLY A 14 25.69 -5.50 12.72
N GLN A 15 25.03 -4.42 12.27
CA GLN A 15 23.82 -3.88 12.92
C GLN A 15 22.66 -3.63 11.93
N LEU A 16 21.46 -3.44 12.48
CA LEU A 16 20.25 -3.05 11.74
C LEU A 16 19.88 -1.57 11.90
N PHE A 17 20.75 -0.75 12.49
CA PHE A 17 20.46 0.66 12.81
C PHE A 17 20.98 1.63 11.74
N PRO A 18 20.34 2.80 11.58
CA PRO A 18 20.77 3.86 10.68
C PRO A 18 22.06 4.58 11.15
N ASP A 19 22.84 5.13 10.21
CA ASP A 19 24.01 5.98 10.47
C ASP A 19 23.67 7.47 10.73
N TRP A 20 22.41 7.79 11.07
CA TRP A 20 21.91 9.16 11.24
C TRP A 20 21.08 9.37 12.52
N GLU A 21 20.95 10.64 12.92
CA GLU A 21 20.11 11.07 14.05
C GLU A 21 18.63 10.74 13.79
N ILE A 22 17.96 10.06 14.73
CA ILE A 22 16.54 9.71 14.63
C ILE A 22 15.72 10.16 15.83
N ASP A 23 14.47 10.52 15.55
CA ASP A 23 13.41 10.84 16.52
C ASP A 23 12.27 9.80 16.47
N TYR A 24 12.10 9.13 15.31
CA TYR A 24 11.05 8.12 15.06
C TYR A 24 11.68 6.77 14.70
N LEU A 25 11.74 5.82 15.64
CA LEU A 25 12.19 4.45 15.36
C LEU A 25 10.99 3.53 15.09
N PHE A 26 10.94 2.90 13.91
CA PHE A 26 9.96 1.88 13.58
C PHE A 26 10.60 0.48 13.62
N ILE A 27 9.99 -0.43 14.38
CA ILE A 27 10.47 -1.80 14.63
C ILE A 27 9.52 -2.81 13.99
N GLY A 28 10.03 -3.62 13.05
CA GLY A 28 9.27 -4.70 12.40
C GLY A 28 9.62 -6.08 12.93
N THR A 29 9.11 -7.13 12.28
CA THR A 29 9.40 -8.53 12.66
C THR A 29 10.75 -8.98 12.08
N PHE A 30 10.83 -9.11 10.74
CA PHE A 30 11.96 -9.71 10.03
C PHE A 30 11.89 -9.46 8.51
N ASN A 31 13.04 -9.20 7.88
CA ASN A 31 13.20 -9.20 6.42
C ASN A 31 14.33 -10.17 6.03
N PRO A 32 14.02 -11.41 5.58
CA PRO A 32 15.03 -12.43 5.28
C PRO A 32 15.93 -12.06 4.09
N LEU A 33 17.21 -12.42 4.18
CA LEU A 33 18.17 -12.36 3.07
C LEU A 33 17.80 -13.31 1.93
N TRP A 34 17.14 -14.43 2.22
CA TRP A 34 16.71 -15.38 1.19
C TRP A 34 15.73 -14.73 0.21
N ASP A 35 16.03 -14.81 -1.09
CA ASP A 35 15.19 -14.28 -2.14
C ASP A 35 13.97 -15.16 -2.41
N ARG A 36 12.81 -14.53 -2.55
CA ARG A 36 11.56 -15.21 -2.92
C ARG A 36 11.58 -15.66 -4.39
N PRO A 37 10.92 -16.79 -4.74
CA PRO A 37 10.81 -17.26 -6.12
C PRO A 37 10.02 -16.34 -7.06
N ASP A 38 9.21 -15.41 -6.52
CA ASP A 38 8.48 -14.40 -7.30
C ASP A 38 9.32 -13.12 -7.55
N LEU A 39 10.54 -13.05 -7.01
CA LEU A 39 11.43 -11.89 -6.98
C LEU A 39 10.82 -10.64 -6.31
N VAL A 40 9.70 -10.77 -5.59
CA VAL A 40 9.06 -9.67 -4.83
C VAL A 40 9.74 -9.54 -3.46
N ASN A 41 11.03 -9.25 -3.52
CA ASN A 41 11.90 -8.93 -2.40
C ASN A 41 11.74 -7.44 -2.02
N ALA A 42 12.22 -7.06 -0.84
CA ALA A 42 12.21 -5.66 -0.41
C ALA A 42 13.55 -5.01 -0.80
N ALA A 43 13.51 -3.85 -1.49
CA ALA A 43 14.72 -3.05 -1.73
C ALA A 43 15.19 -2.32 -0.45
N TYR A 44 14.23 -1.85 0.36
CA TYR A 44 14.48 -1.30 1.68
C TYR A 44 13.36 -1.71 2.66
N PHE A 45 13.50 -1.40 3.94
CA PHE A 45 12.52 -1.74 4.99
C PHE A 45 11.08 -1.44 4.54
N TYR A 46 10.17 -2.40 4.76
CA TYR A 46 8.77 -2.36 4.31
C TYR A 46 8.53 -2.16 2.80
N GLY A 47 9.53 -2.26 1.91
CA GLY A 47 9.34 -2.12 0.45
C GLY A 47 8.32 -3.10 -0.16
N ARG A 48 8.20 -4.31 0.43
CA ARG A 48 7.16 -5.32 0.11
C ARG A 48 5.74 -4.93 0.56
N SER A 49 5.60 -3.93 1.42
CA SER A 49 4.31 -3.52 1.97
C SER A 49 3.43 -2.89 0.91
N ALA A 50 2.13 -3.22 0.93
CA ALA A 50 1.16 -2.56 0.07
C ALA A 50 0.95 -1.08 0.42
N TYR A 51 1.19 -0.67 1.67
CA TYR A 51 0.72 0.62 2.22
C TYR A 51 1.71 1.38 3.12
N PHE A 52 2.86 0.83 3.51
CA PHE A 52 3.74 1.48 4.51
C PHE A 52 4.20 2.88 4.08
N TRP A 53 4.83 2.95 2.91
CA TRP A 53 5.42 4.18 2.36
C TRP A 53 4.36 5.23 2.01
N ASP A 54 3.20 4.77 1.55
CA ASP A 54 2.04 5.63 1.26
C ASP A 54 1.41 6.18 2.55
N ALA A 55 1.44 5.42 3.66
CA ALA A 55 0.92 5.86 4.96
C ALA A 55 1.88 6.80 5.70
N VAL A 56 3.18 6.49 5.74
CA VAL A 56 4.17 7.30 6.47
C VAL A 56 4.38 8.67 5.80
N SER A 57 4.39 8.75 4.46
CA SER A 57 4.50 10.04 3.75
C SER A 57 3.34 11.00 4.07
N ILE A 58 2.12 10.48 4.28
CA ILE A 58 0.97 11.26 4.76
C ILE A 58 1.23 11.90 6.12
N PHE A 59 1.78 11.15 7.09
CA PHE A 59 2.09 11.68 8.42
C PHE A 59 3.13 12.81 8.40
N PHE A 60 4.21 12.61 7.64
CA PHE A 60 5.30 13.58 7.54
C PHE A 60 5.06 14.73 6.56
N LYS A 61 3.88 14.76 5.91
CA LYS A 61 3.43 15.81 4.97
C LYS A 61 4.40 16.06 3.80
N ASP A 62 5.27 15.08 3.53
CA ASP A 62 6.00 15.01 2.28
C ASP A 62 5.00 14.74 1.13
N ARG A 63 5.42 14.92 -0.11
CA ARG A 63 4.56 14.52 -1.24
C ARG A 63 4.31 13.02 -1.12
N PRO A 64 3.07 12.53 -1.33
CA PRO A 64 2.78 11.10 -1.44
C PRO A 64 3.31 10.60 -2.79
N TYR A 65 4.65 10.58 -2.93
CA TYR A 65 5.31 9.74 -3.89
C TYR A 65 4.96 8.31 -3.51
N SER A 66 4.25 7.65 -4.42
CA SER A 66 4.55 6.26 -4.68
C SER A 66 6.03 6.19 -5.09
N TYR A 67 6.93 6.08 -4.10
CA TYR A 67 8.32 5.76 -4.36
C TYR A 67 8.33 4.55 -5.29
N ALA A 68 9.17 4.60 -6.32
CA ALA A 68 9.55 3.38 -7.01
C ALA A 68 10.04 2.44 -5.89
N ARG A 69 9.40 1.27 -5.70
CA ARG A 69 9.60 0.46 -4.48
C ARG A 69 10.97 -0.26 -4.45
N ASP A 70 11.70 -0.04 -5.54
CA ASP A 70 13.06 -0.35 -5.93
C ASP A 70 14.04 0.83 -5.71
N ASP A 71 13.57 2.08 -5.54
CA ASP A 71 14.41 3.25 -5.25
C ASP A 71 14.72 3.36 -3.75
N GLN A 72 15.72 2.58 -3.33
CA GLN A 72 16.26 2.59 -1.98
C GLN A 72 16.83 3.96 -1.56
N GLN A 73 17.42 4.73 -2.49
CA GLN A 73 18.05 6.01 -2.12
C GLN A 73 17.00 7.05 -1.74
N ALA A 74 15.94 7.20 -2.53
CA ALA A 74 14.86 8.14 -2.21
C ALA A 74 14.14 7.78 -0.88
N MET A 75 14.09 6.49 -0.52
CA MET A 75 13.61 6.04 0.79
C MET A 75 14.58 6.41 1.92
N VAL A 76 15.89 6.21 1.74
CA VAL A 76 16.91 6.61 2.73
C VAL A 76 16.93 8.13 2.91
N ASP A 77 16.82 8.91 1.83
CA ASP A 77 16.77 10.37 1.87
C ASP A 77 15.52 10.87 2.60
N PHE A 78 14.35 10.23 2.38
CA PHE A 78 13.14 10.50 3.17
C PHE A 78 13.39 10.25 4.66
N CYS A 79 14.05 9.15 5.01
CA CYS A 79 14.36 8.83 6.40
C CYS A 79 15.33 9.84 7.05
N LYS A 80 16.39 10.24 6.33
CA LYS A 80 17.35 11.25 6.79
C LYS A 80 16.70 12.63 6.95
N ARG A 81 15.80 13.06 6.03
CA ARG A 81 15.04 14.32 6.17
C ARG A 81 14.11 14.35 7.38
N HIS A 82 13.42 13.25 7.65
CA HIS A 82 12.36 13.18 8.66
C HIS A 82 12.81 12.56 10.01
N LYS A 83 14.12 12.31 10.20
CA LYS A 83 14.70 11.66 11.38
C LYS A 83 14.03 10.32 11.71
N ILE A 84 13.78 9.52 10.69
CA ILE A 84 13.18 8.18 10.80
C ILE A 84 14.27 7.12 10.79
N GLY A 85 14.19 6.16 11.70
CA GLY A 85 15.01 4.95 11.71
C GLY A 85 14.16 3.69 11.56
N PHE A 86 14.79 2.65 11.02
CA PHE A 86 14.21 1.31 10.94
C PHE A 86 15.10 0.30 11.63
N THR A 87 14.47 -0.76 12.12
CA THR A 87 15.12 -1.99 12.59
C THR A 87 14.06 -3.11 12.64
N ASP A 88 14.46 -4.36 12.81
CA ASP A 88 13.55 -5.50 12.98
C ASP A 88 13.90 -6.30 14.26
N LEU A 89 12.99 -7.13 14.75
CA LEU A 89 13.19 -7.94 15.96
C LEU A 89 14.18 -9.11 15.78
N ILE A 90 14.29 -9.68 14.58
CA ILE A 90 15.16 -10.83 14.27
C ILE A 90 16.42 -10.37 13.50
N LEU A 91 17.58 -10.85 13.92
CA LEU A 91 18.87 -10.73 13.22
C LEU A 91 19.15 -11.93 12.31
N ASP A 92 18.89 -13.15 12.79
CA ASP A 92 19.11 -14.41 12.07
C ASP A 92 18.16 -15.51 12.60
N ILE A 93 18.04 -16.59 11.84
CA ILE A 93 17.37 -17.83 12.21
C ILE A 93 18.36 -18.96 11.88
N GLU A 94 19.04 -19.47 12.90
CA GLU A 94 20.22 -20.33 12.76
C GLU A 94 19.88 -21.76 12.30
N ASP A 95 18.75 -22.30 12.78
CA ASP A 95 18.15 -23.58 12.39
C ASP A 95 17.42 -23.54 11.03
N ALA A 96 17.39 -22.38 10.38
CA ALA A 96 16.91 -22.30 9.00
C ALA A 96 17.76 -23.22 8.10
N ASP A 97 17.09 -23.87 7.14
CA ASP A 97 17.79 -24.64 6.14
C ASP A 97 17.27 -24.43 4.72
N TRP A 98 18.18 -24.03 3.85
CA TRP A 98 17.90 -23.80 2.44
C TRP A 98 17.58 -25.09 1.69
N ALA A 99 18.07 -26.27 2.11
CA ALA A 99 17.70 -27.52 1.44
C ALA A 99 16.28 -27.97 1.80
N ASN A 100 15.82 -27.76 3.05
CA ASN A 100 14.46 -28.06 3.49
C ASN A 100 13.40 -27.17 2.79
N PRO A 101 12.47 -27.73 1.99
CA PRO A 101 11.39 -26.97 1.35
C PRO A 101 10.44 -26.28 2.32
N GLU A 102 10.22 -26.84 3.51
CA GLU A 102 9.31 -26.28 4.51
C GLU A 102 9.92 -25.03 5.16
N HIS A 103 11.22 -25.06 5.50
CA HIS A 103 11.92 -23.90 6.04
C HIS A 103 11.90 -22.75 5.01
N ARG A 104 12.15 -23.04 3.72
CA ARG A 104 11.95 -22.05 2.64
C ARG A 104 10.53 -21.48 2.60
N GLN A 105 9.49 -22.31 2.69
CA GLN A 105 8.11 -21.84 2.68
C GLN A 105 7.78 -20.92 3.87
N ARG A 106 8.19 -21.29 5.09
CA ARG A 106 8.00 -20.48 6.32
C ARG A 106 8.72 -19.13 6.21
N ILE A 107 10.00 -19.13 5.82
CA ILE A 107 10.79 -17.91 5.60
C ILE A 107 10.16 -17.01 4.53
N TYR A 108 9.67 -17.58 3.42
CA TYR A 108 9.05 -16.78 2.35
C TYR A 108 7.71 -16.16 2.74
N SER A 109 6.92 -16.79 3.61
CA SER A 109 5.60 -16.25 4.01
C SER A 109 5.74 -14.93 4.77
N VAL A 110 6.79 -14.81 5.60
CA VAL A 110 7.01 -13.76 6.62
C VAL A 110 5.78 -13.50 7.49
N LEU A 111 4.96 -14.52 7.71
CA LEU A 111 3.93 -14.51 8.75
C LEU A 111 4.57 -14.82 10.09
N ASP A 112 4.26 -14.02 11.12
CA ASP A 112 4.82 -14.23 12.46
C ASP A 112 4.65 -15.70 12.90
N THR A 113 3.46 -16.28 12.71
CA THR A 113 3.11 -17.68 13.07
C THR A 113 3.91 -18.76 12.35
N ASP A 114 4.58 -18.45 11.24
CA ASP A 114 5.44 -19.38 10.52
C ASP A 114 6.90 -19.21 10.94
N LEU A 115 7.26 -18.02 11.42
CA LEU A 115 8.54 -17.73 12.07
C LEU A 115 8.58 -18.25 13.52
N GLU A 116 7.45 -18.31 14.24
CA GLU A 116 7.34 -18.96 15.57
C GLU A 116 7.50 -20.51 15.55
N GLN A 117 7.90 -21.09 14.41
CA GLN A 117 8.14 -22.53 14.22
C GLN A 117 9.62 -22.87 14.02
N PHE A 118 10.51 -21.91 14.27
CA PHE A 118 11.96 -22.09 14.34
C PHE A 118 12.42 -22.00 15.80
N ASP A 119 13.38 -22.84 16.19
CA ASP A 119 13.85 -22.94 17.58
C ASP A 119 15.05 -22.01 17.86
N GLU A 120 15.88 -21.71 16.85
CA GLU A 120 17.16 -20.99 17.01
C GLU A 120 17.10 -19.56 16.41
N ILE A 121 16.19 -18.74 16.93
CA ILE A 121 16.01 -17.34 16.51
C ILE A 121 16.97 -16.40 17.25
N VAL A 122 17.79 -15.67 16.50
CA VAL A 122 18.72 -14.66 17.04
C VAL A 122 18.03 -13.30 17.12
N TRP A 123 17.79 -12.83 18.36
CA TRP A 123 17.02 -11.62 18.64
C TRP A 123 17.87 -10.35 18.67
N ASN A 124 17.36 -9.29 18.04
CA ASN A 124 17.94 -7.94 18.05
C ASN A 124 17.68 -7.17 19.36
N THR A 125 16.90 -7.73 20.29
CA THR A 125 16.34 -7.04 21.47
C THR A 125 17.39 -6.25 22.25
N THR A 126 18.49 -6.90 22.66
CA THR A 126 19.55 -6.28 23.48
C THR A 126 20.20 -5.08 22.77
N ALA A 127 20.37 -5.17 21.44
CA ALA A 127 20.93 -4.08 20.65
C ALA A 127 19.93 -2.93 20.46
N ILE A 128 18.62 -3.22 20.36
CA ILE A 128 17.56 -2.20 20.41
C ILE A 128 17.54 -1.50 21.79
N GLU A 129 17.66 -2.25 22.88
CA GLU A 129 17.68 -1.70 24.25
C GLU A 129 18.89 -0.78 24.50
N ALA A 130 20.07 -1.16 23.99
CA ALA A 130 21.27 -0.32 23.99
C ALA A 130 21.10 0.91 23.07
N PHE A 131 20.60 0.73 21.85
CA PHE A 131 20.34 1.84 20.93
C PHE A 131 19.40 2.89 21.54
N LEU A 132 18.32 2.46 22.22
CA LEU A 132 17.42 3.36 22.93
C LEU A 132 18.09 4.06 24.11
N GLN A 133 18.94 3.36 24.87
CA GLN A 133 19.71 3.92 25.99
C GLN A 133 20.65 5.05 25.56
N ASP A 134 21.27 4.93 24.39
CA ASP A 134 22.25 5.89 23.89
C ASP A 134 21.61 7.04 23.09
N ASN A 135 20.71 6.72 22.16
CA ASN A 135 20.16 7.70 21.19
C ASN A 135 18.87 8.37 21.65
N LYS A 136 18.06 7.69 22.48
CA LYS A 136 16.79 8.19 23.07
C LYS A 136 15.85 8.91 22.08
N PRO A 137 15.44 8.27 20.96
CA PRO A 137 14.44 8.84 20.05
C PRO A 137 13.16 9.19 20.81
N GLY A 138 12.48 10.28 20.44
CA GLY A 138 11.25 10.69 21.12
C GLY A 138 10.13 9.64 20.98
N HIS A 139 10.10 8.91 19.87
CA HIS A 139 9.01 8.03 19.48
C HIS A 139 9.50 6.66 18.96
N VAL A 140 8.85 5.57 19.44
CA VAL A 140 9.15 4.19 19.05
C VAL A 140 7.85 3.48 18.67
N PHE A 141 7.82 2.84 17.50
CA PHE A 141 6.63 2.18 16.96
C PHE A 141 6.93 0.76 16.52
N PHE A 142 6.32 -0.24 17.16
CA PHE A 142 6.23 -1.57 16.55
C PHE A 142 5.22 -1.55 15.41
N THR A 143 5.58 -2.02 14.22
CA THR A 143 4.61 -2.21 13.12
C THR A 143 3.81 -3.52 13.24
N LEU A 144 3.77 -4.10 14.45
CA LEU A 144 3.06 -5.34 14.78
C LEU A 144 2.11 -5.10 15.94
N LEU A 145 0.82 -5.03 15.65
CA LEU A 145 -0.24 -5.02 16.66
C LEU A 145 -0.53 -6.46 17.12
N SER A 146 0.38 -7.08 17.86
CA SER A 146 0.16 -8.45 18.36
C SER A 146 -0.97 -8.49 19.40
N GLY A 147 -2.11 -9.07 18.99
CA GLY A 147 -3.26 -9.27 19.88
C GLY A 147 -3.11 -10.46 20.83
N ASN A 148 -2.16 -11.37 20.55
CA ASN A 148 -1.94 -12.59 21.33
C ASN A 148 -0.74 -12.44 22.26
N LYS A 149 -0.99 -12.32 23.57
CA LYS A 149 0.04 -12.24 24.63
C LYS A 149 0.95 -13.48 24.73
N LYS A 150 0.64 -14.59 24.05
CA LYS A 150 1.44 -15.82 24.04
C LYS A 150 2.52 -15.88 22.95
N SER A 151 2.51 -14.97 21.99
CA SER A 151 3.51 -14.93 20.91
C SER A 151 4.91 -14.65 21.47
N ILE A 152 5.95 -15.28 20.91
CA ILE A 152 7.35 -15.13 21.34
C ILE A 152 7.86 -13.71 21.03
N PHE A 153 7.49 -13.15 19.87
CA PHE A 153 7.69 -11.73 19.55
C PHE A 153 7.15 -10.81 20.64
N SER A 154 6.00 -11.18 21.23
CA SER A 154 5.37 -10.40 22.28
C SER A 154 6.10 -10.50 23.63
N VAL A 155 7.10 -11.37 23.81
CA VAL A 155 8.06 -11.32 24.92
C VAL A 155 9.09 -10.23 24.65
N GLU A 156 9.73 -10.26 23.48
CA GLU A 156 10.80 -9.32 23.12
C GLU A 156 10.32 -7.87 23.01
N MET A 157 9.17 -7.65 22.38
CA MET A 157 8.52 -6.33 22.35
C MET A 157 8.30 -5.76 23.76
N ARG A 158 7.99 -6.61 24.75
CA ARG A 158 7.74 -6.15 26.14
C ARG A 158 9.02 -5.69 26.85
N LYS A 159 10.17 -6.30 26.56
CA LYS A 159 11.47 -5.87 27.11
C LYS A 159 11.80 -4.45 26.61
N ILE A 160 11.73 -4.26 25.29
CA ILE A 160 11.92 -2.98 24.62
C ILE A 160 10.89 -1.92 25.08
N GLU A 161 9.61 -2.29 25.27
CA GLU A 161 8.58 -1.38 25.84
C GLU A 161 8.91 -0.96 27.28
N GLN A 162 9.46 -1.86 28.10
CA GLN A 162 9.90 -1.56 29.48
C GLN A 162 11.11 -0.63 29.49
N GLN A 163 12.09 -0.86 28.61
CA GLN A 163 13.27 0.00 28.46
C GLN A 163 12.89 1.38 27.91
N ALA A 164 12.03 1.46 26.90
CA ALA A 164 11.50 2.73 26.42
C ALA A 164 10.72 3.49 27.52
N ALA A 165 9.92 2.78 28.33
CA ALA A 165 9.19 3.39 29.44
C ALA A 165 10.12 3.90 30.56
N SER A 166 11.21 3.20 30.88
CA SER A 166 12.22 3.66 31.86
C SER A 166 12.91 4.96 31.41
N LEU A 167 13.17 5.06 30.10
CA LEU A 167 13.74 6.23 29.42
C LEU A 167 12.72 7.35 29.13
N LYS A 168 11.43 7.15 29.44
CA LYS A 168 10.31 8.06 29.13
C LYS A 168 10.05 8.28 27.63
N ILE A 169 10.55 7.38 26.79
CA ILE A 169 10.33 7.36 25.33
C ILE A 169 8.88 6.95 25.04
N ASN A 170 8.24 7.61 24.08
CA ASN A 170 6.86 7.27 23.72
C ASN A 170 6.81 6.02 22.82
N CYS A 171 6.81 4.84 23.44
CA CYS A 171 6.66 3.57 22.75
C CYS A 171 5.19 3.19 22.51
N LYS A 172 4.87 2.72 21.30
CA LYS A 172 3.52 2.30 20.87
C LYS A 172 3.57 1.11 19.89
N ARG A 173 2.41 0.49 19.66
CA ARG A 173 2.19 -0.54 18.63
C ARG A 173 1.21 -0.02 17.58
N LEU A 174 1.56 -0.16 16.30
CA LEU A 174 0.78 0.23 15.13
C LEU A 174 0.16 -1.00 14.46
N HIS A 175 -0.95 -0.81 13.75
CA HIS A 175 -1.50 -1.84 12.86
C HIS A 175 -0.48 -2.22 11.76
N SER A 176 -0.41 -3.51 11.41
CA SER A 176 0.52 -4.00 10.39
C SER A 176 0.30 -3.29 9.04
N PRO A 177 1.37 -2.76 8.41
CA PRO A 177 1.26 -2.02 7.15
C PRO A 177 0.89 -2.90 5.95
N THR A 178 0.79 -4.22 6.13
CA THR A 178 0.12 -5.14 5.18
C THR A 178 -1.37 -4.80 4.98
N GLY A 179 -1.98 -4.03 5.88
CA GLY A 179 -3.43 -3.83 5.94
C GLY A 179 -4.19 -5.08 6.40
N ALA A 180 -3.49 -6.05 7.01
CA ALA A 180 -4.14 -7.14 7.72
C ALA A 180 -4.93 -6.61 8.93
N ASN A 181 -6.11 -7.17 9.17
CA ASN A 181 -6.95 -6.91 10.35
C ASN A 181 -7.40 -5.44 10.59
N VAL A 182 -7.16 -4.50 9.66
CA VAL A 182 -7.67 -3.11 9.78
C VAL A 182 -9.20 -3.04 9.66
N GLY A 183 -9.79 -3.94 8.87
CA GLY A 183 -11.23 -4.08 8.68
C GLY A 183 -11.60 -4.65 7.31
N THR A 184 -12.90 -4.70 7.03
CA THR A 184 -13.42 -4.76 5.65
C THR A 184 -13.70 -3.33 5.20
N GLY A 185 -13.29 -2.95 3.99
CA GLY A 185 -13.50 -1.62 3.42
C GLY A 185 -12.41 -1.24 2.42
N VAL A 186 -12.65 -0.14 1.69
CA VAL A 186 -11.75 0.41 0.67
C VAL A 186 -11.81 1.94 0.78
N PRO A 187 -10.68 2.67 0.75
CA PRO A 187 -9.30 2.19 0.69
C PRO A 187 -8.80 1.56 2.01
N ARG A 188 -7.95 0.52 1.93
CA ARG A 188 -7.26 -0.04 3.12
C ARG A 188 -6.21 0.91 3.69
N LEU A 189 -5.50 1.63 2.82
CA LEU A 189 -4.52 2.66 3.21
C LEU A 189 -5.16 3.69 4.15
N HIS A 190 -6.37 4.15 3.81
CA HIS A 190 -7.14 5.08 4.65
C HIS A 190 -7.36 4.51 6.06
N GLN A 191 -7.92 3.31 6.18
CA GLN A 191 -8.16 2.67 7.47
C GLN A 191 -6.86 2.42 8.25
N LEU A 192 -5.73 2.18 7.57
CA LEU A 192 -4.43 2.10 8.23
C LEU A 192 -4.01 3.45 8.82
N VAL A 193 -4.18 4.54 8.06
CA VAL A 193 -3.86 5.92 8.49
C VAL A 193 -4.74 6.36 9.66
N GLU A 194 -6.07 6.14 9.65
CA GLU A 194 -6.94 6.41 10.82
C GLU A 194 -6.45 5.68 12.09
N ARG A 195 -6.05 4.42 11.94
CA ARG A 195 -5.58 3.57 13.04
C ARG A 195 -4.20 3.98 13.56
N TRP A 196 -3.39 4.63 12.73
CA TRP A 196 -2.08 5.16 13.10
C TRP A 196 -2.19 6.56 13.72
N ASP A 197 -3.09 7.43 13.23
CA ASP A 197 -3.33 8.77 13.81
C ASP A 197 -3.93 8.68 15.23
N ALA A 198 -4.80 7.70 15.46
CA ALA A 198 -5.28 7.34 16.79
C ALA A 198 -4.15 6.93 17.77
N VAL A 199 -2.96 6.59 17.29
CA VAL A 199 -1.79 6.22 18.08
C VAL A 199 -0.88 7.44 18.25
N LYS A 200 -1.12 8.19 19.34
CA LYS A 200 -0.36 9.40 19.70
C LYS A 200 1.16 9.19 19.64
N GLY A 201 1.84 10.00 18.82
CA GLY A 201 3.29 10.02 18.65
C GLY A 201 3.72 10.31 17.22
N LEU A 202 2.90 9.97 16.22
CA LEU A 202 3.13 10.42 14.85
C LEU A 202 2.76 11.91 14.71
N PRO A 203 3.36 12.65 13.74
CA PRO A 203 3.00 14.04 13.49
C PRO A 203 1.52 14.18 13.12
N GLN A 204 0.80 15.13 13.72
CA GLN A 204 -0.65 15.27 13.53
C GLN A 204 -1.02 15.60 12.08
N ILE A 205 -1.93 14.82 11.51
CA ILE A 205 -2.49 15.04 10.17
C ILE A 205 -3.88 15.65 10.23
N ASP A 206 -4.19 16.47 9.23
CA ASP A 206 -5.53 16.97 9.00
C ASP A 206 -6.27 15.95 8.11
N LEU A 207 -6.92 14.98 8.76
CA LEU A 207 -7.69 13.94 8.08
C LEU A 207 -8.76 14.52 7.12
N SER A 208 -9.22 15.75 7.30
CA SER A 208 -10.20 16.36 6.38
C SER A 208 -9.66 16.61 4.97
N ARG A 209 -8.32 16.69 4.80
CA ARG A 209 -7.65 16.86 3.51
C ARG A 209 -7.59 15.59 2.66
N TYR A 210 -7.98 14.46 3.23
CA TYR A 210 -7.95 13.16 2.59
C TYR A 210 -9.41 12.72 2.36
N PRO A 211 -10.03 13.09 1.22
CA PRO A 211 -11.49 13.10 1.07
C PRO A 211 -12.16 11.72 1.23
N TYR A 212 -11.41 10.64 1.04
CA TYR A 212 -11.84 9.27 1.29
C TYR A 212 -12.10 8.95 2.78
N VAL A 213 -11.81 9.86 3.71
CA VAL A 213 -12.06 9.68 5.15
C VAL A 213 -13.55 9.74 5.53
N GLN A 214 -14.35 10.55 4.82
CA GLN A 214 -15.57 11.10 5.44
C GLN A 214 -16.87 10.28 5.24
N ASP A 215 -16.94 9.38 4.26
CA ASP A 215 -18.24 8.96 3.69
C ASP A 215 -18.78 7.54 4.00
N GLU A 216 -18.01 6.59 4.55
CA GLU A 216 -18.52 5.21 4.79
C GLU A 216 -19.38 5.05 6.08
N LYS A 217 -20.44 5.86 6.24
CA LYS A 217 -21.53 5.61 7.20
C LYS A 217 -22.39 4.42 6.78
N ARG A 218 -21.90 3.21 7.06
CA ARG A 218 -22.44 1.92 6.57
C ARG A 218 -23.91 1.63 6.91
N ALA A 219 -24.78 1.73 5.91
CA ALA A 219 -26.10 1.11 5.93
C ALA A 219 -26.00 -0.43 5.80
N ARG A 220 -26.56 -1.18 6.76
CA ARG A 220 -26.59 -2.66 6.74
C ARG A 220 -27.57 -3.18 5.67
N LYS A 221 -27.06 -3.82 4.61
CA LYS A 221 -27.91 -4.44 3.55
C LYS A 221 -28.48 -5.80 3.98
N LYS A 222 -29.74 -6.07 3.61
CA LYS A 222 -30.43 -7.37 3.74
C LYS A 222 -30.28 -8.22 2.46
N PRO A 223 -30.38 -9.57 2.53
CA PRO A 223 -30.28 -10.45 1.36
C PRO A 223 -31.57 -10.47 0.52
N SER A 224 -31.46 -10.85 -0.76
CA SER A 224 -32.58 -10.92 -1.72
C SER A 224 -32.62 -12.25 -2.52
N GLN A 225 -33.79 -12.57 -3.08
CA GLN A 225 -34.08 -13.83 -3.80
C GLN A 225 -34.17 -13.63 -5.33
N LYS A 226 -34.16 -14.72 -6.11
CA LYS A 226 -34.08 -14.73 -7.59
C LYS A 226 -35.38 -15.17 -8.29
N LYS A 227 -35.68 -14.61 -9.46
CA LYS A 227 -36.62 -15.15 -10.49
C LYS A 227 -36.10 -14.86 -11.94
N PRO A 228 -36.71 -15.41 -13.03
CA PRO A 228 -35.96 -15.82 -14.25
C PRO A 228 -35.92 -14.83 -15.45
N ARG A 229 -35.70 -15.35 -16.68
CA ARG A 229 -34.98 -14.75 -17.84
C ARG A 229 -35.85 -14.40 -19.07
N ILE A 230 -35.30 -13.59 -20.00
CA ILE A 230 -35.49 -13.58 -21.48
C ILE A 230 -34.19 -13.00 -22.16
N LYS A 231 -34.00 -13.08 -23.50
CA LYS A 231 -32.77 -12.71 -24.26
C LYS A 231 -33.05 -11.92 -25.56
N THR A 232 -32.12 -11.01 -25.95
CA THR A 232 -31.78 -10.66 -27.37
C THR A 232 -30.44 -9.89 -27.47
N TYR A 233 -29.88 -9.75 -28.69
CA TYR A 233 -28.53 -9.22 -29.04
C TYR A 233 -28.58 -7.96 -29.94
N LEU A 234 -27.46 -7.20 -30.05
CA LEU A 234 -27.00 -6.39 -31.21
C LEU A 234 -25.69 -5.60 -30.89
N GLU A 235 -25.00 -5.09 -31.92
CA GLU A 235 -23.64 -4.49 -31.94
C GLU A 235 -23.68 -2.99 -32.46
N THR A 236 -22.66 -2.18 -32.82
CA THR A 236 -21.26 -2.33 -33.33
C THR A 236 -20.19 -1.39 -32.68
N SER A 237 -19.62 -0.38 -33.38
CA SER A 237 -18.25 0.19 -33.17
C SER A 237 -18.06 1.70 -33.41
N ASP A 238 -16.96 2.28 -32.88
CA ASP A 238 -15.94 3.17 -33.53
C ASP A 238 -15.26 4.11 -32.49
N ASN A 239 -13.94 4.30 -32.48
CA ASN A 239 -13.22 4.72 -31.26
C ASN A 239 -12.49 6.11 -31.30
N PRO A 240 -12.84 7.06 -30.40
CA PRO A 240 -11.95 8.16 -29.98
C PRO A 240 -11.07 7.84 -28.74
N GLU A 241 -9.94 8.54 -28.61
CA GLU A 241 -9.00 8.45 -27.47
C GLU A 241 -8.86 9.80 -26.76
N ILE A 242 -9.05 9.87 -25.44
CA ILE A 242 -8.92 11.12 -24.65
C ILE A 242 -8.42 10.80 -23.23
N LEU A 243 -7.40 11.56 -22.80
CA LEU A 243 -6.76 11.60 -21.48
C LEU A 243 -5.50 10.71 -21.34
N VAL A 244 -4.37 11.37 -21.14
CA VAL A 244 -3.06 10.77 -20.86
C VAL A 244 -2.61 11.20 -19.46
N MET A 245 -2.38 10.22 -18.59
CA MET A 245 -1.50 10.36 -17.44
C MET A 245 -0.21 9.58 -17.77
N ASP A 246 0.96 9.95 -17.23
CA ASP A 246 2.25 9.37 -17.66
C ASP A 246 2.29 7.84 -17.71
N ARG A 247 1.57 7.18 -16.78
CA ARG A 247 1.44 5.72 -16.72
C ARG A 247 0.19 5.16 -17.40
N TYR A 248 -0.89 5.93 -17.57
CA TYR A 248 -2.19 5.40 -17.98
C TYR A 248 -2.83 6.18 -19.13
N VAL A 249 -3.29 5.46 -20.16
CA VAL A 249 -4.14 6.01 -21.23
C VAL A 249 -5.58 5.58 -21.02
N LEU A 250 -6.51 6.50 -21.27
CA LEU A 250 -7.94 6.25 -21.30
C LEU A 250 -8.45 6.30 -22.75
N CYS A 251 -8.90 5.18 -23.29
CA CYS A 251 -9.57 5.13 -24.61
C CYS A 251 -11.09 5.03 -24.39
N ILE A 252 -11.89 5.69 -25.22
CA ILE A 252 -13.36 5.76 -25.05
C ILE A 252 -14.03 5.30 -26.35
N GLU A 253 -14.30 4.01 -26.49
CA GLU A 253 -14.97 3.47 -27.68
C GLU A 253 -16.38 4.06 -27.81
N ALA A 254 -16.75 4.62 -28.98
CA ALA A 254 -18.16 4.89 -29.26
C ALA A 254 -18.89 3.55 -29.39
N GLY A 255 -20.11 3.50 -28.86
CA GLY A 255 -20.67 2.26 -28.29
C GLY A 255 -20.49 2.16 -26.76
N LYS A 256 -19.69 3.04 -26.16
CA LYS A 256 -19.62 3.46 -24.73
C LYS A 256 -18.68 2.69 -23.80
N LYS A 257 -17.71 1.94 -24.31
CA LYS A 257 -16.76 1.16 -23.49
C LYS A 257 -15.48 1.97 -23.25
N VAL A 258 -15.19 2.27 -21.99
CA VAL A 258 -13.93 2.90 -21.58
C VAL A 258 -12.88 1.83 -21.30
N ILE A 259 -11.66 2.05 -21.77
CA ILE A 259 -10.51 1.16 -21.60
C ILE A 259 -9.41 1.93 -20.88
N LEU A 260 -8.92 1.39 -19.76
CA LEU A 260 -7.72 1.90 -19.08
C LEU A 260 -6.53 1.00 -19.41
N ILE A 261 -5.46 1.57 -19.98
CA ILE A 261 -4.25 0.85 -20.40
C ILE A 261 -3.06 1.34 -19.58
N ASP A 262 -2.32 0.43 -18.94
CA ASP A 262 -1.01 0.76 -18.35
C ASP A 262 0.05 0.80 -19.47
N ARG A 263 0.57 2.00 -19.74
CA ARG A 263 1.54 2.27 -20.83
C ARG A 263 2.84 1.49 -20.69
N ARG A 264 3.28 1.18 -19.47
CA ARG A 264 4.55 0.45 -19.23
C ARG A 264 4.43 -1.03 -19.58
N ASN A 265 3.22 -1.58 -19.49
CA ASN A 265 2.96 -3.02 -19.63
C ASN A 265 2.11 -3.36 -20.87
N ASN A 266 1.57 -2.35 -21.56
CA ASN A 266 0.54 -2.48 -22.61
C ASN A 266 -0.66 -3.36 -22.18
N MET A 267 -1.02 -3.30 -20.90
CA MET A 267 -2.05 -4.15 -20.31
C MET A 267 -3.35 -3.40 -20.05
N MET A 268 -4.46 -3.99 -20.53
CA MET A 268 -5.81 -3.55 -20.24
C MET A 268 -6.17 -3.86 -18.77
N LEU A 269 -6.35 -2.82 -17.96
CA LEU A 269 -6.69 -2.94 -16.55
C LEU A 269 -8.20 -3.13 -16.36
N LYS A 270 -8.60 -4.12 -15.56
CA LYS A 270 -10.01 -4.32 -15.14
C LYS A 270 -10.37 -3.33 -14.01
N ALA A 271 -10.40 -2.05 -14.38
CA ALA A 271 -10.03 -0.93 -13.52
C ALA A 271 -11.16 -0.30 -12.67
N LEU A 272 -12.20 -1.04 -12.29
CA LEU A 272 -13.38 -0.51 -11.58
C LEU A 272 -13.06 0.41 -10.40
N THR A 273 -12.14 0.00 -9.51
CA THR A 273 -11.72 0.81 -8.36
C THR A 273 -10.96 2.07 -8.78
N VAL A 274 -10.04 1.98 -9.74
CA VAL A 274 -9.20 3.12 -10.18
C VAL A 274 -10.02 4.13 -11.00
N LEU A 275 -10.90 3.64 -11.87
CA LEU A 275 -11.83 4.48 -12.63
C LEU A 275 -12.76 5.26 -11.69
N ARG A 276 -13.41 4.57 -10.74
CA ARG A 276 -14.38 5.18 -9.81
C ARG A 276 -13.72 6.07 -8.74
N ASP A 277 -12.64 5.60 -8.12
CA ASP A 277 -12.09 6.21 -6.89
C ASP A 277 -10.91 7.15 -7.17
N THR A 278 -10.48 7.29 -8.42
CA THR A 278 -9.35 8.16 -8.80
C THR A 278 -9.64 8.98 -10.05
N ILE A 279 -10.13 8.37 -11.13
CA ILE A 279 -10.27 9.05 -12.43
C ILE A 279 -11.57 9.87 -12.51
N VAL A 280 -12.74 9.33 -12.13
CA VAL A 280 -14.03 10.06 -12.14
C VAL A 280 -14.01 11.34 -11.29
N PRO A 281 -13.49 11.35 -10.04
CA PRO A 281 -13.37 12.59 -9.26
C PRO A 281 -12.47 13.64 -9.94
N HIS A 282 -11.38 13.20 -10.58
CA HIS A 282 -10.48 14.10 -11.30
C HIS A 282 -11.13 14.69 -12.56
N ILE A 283 -11.88 13.89 -13.33
CA ILE A 283 -12.64 14.38 -14.49
C ILE A 283 -13.68 15.44 -14.08
N LYS A 284 -14.42 15.19 -12.99
CA LYS A 284 -15.39 16.16 -12.46
C LYS A 284 -14.71 17.46 -11.99
N LEU A 285 -13.55 17.36 -11.35
CA LEU A 285 -12.80 18.52 -10.86
C LEU A 285 -12.16 19.35 -11.99
N ALA A 286 -11.53 18.70 -12.96
CA ALA A 286 -10.76 19.36 -14.02
C ALA A 286 -11.62 19.89 -15.17
N TYR A 287 -12.75 19.24 -15.48
CA TYR A 287 -13.56 19.56 -16.66
C TYR A 287 -15.03 19.88 -16.34
N GLY A 288 -15.46 19.77 -15.07
CA GLY A 288 -16.85 19.99 -14.66
C GLY A 288 -17.83 18.90 -15.11
N ILE A 289 -17.35 17.81 -15.71
CA ILE A 289 -18.16 16.74 -16.31
C ILE A 289 -18.60 15.74 -15.24
N GLU A 290 -19.90 15.52 -15.10
CA GLU A 290 -20.41 14.41 -14.27
C GLU A 290 -20.47 13.10 -15.08
N VAL A 291 -19.74 12.10 -14.60
CA VAL A 291 -19.63 10.76 -15.20
C VAL A 291 -20.26 9.73 -14.27
N ASP A 292 -21.31 9.05 -14.73
CA ASP A 292 -21.91 7.92 -14.03
C ASP A 292 -21.38 6.58 -14.58
N LEU A 293 -21.19 5.60 -13.68
CA LEU A 293 -20.62 4.29 -13.96
C LEU A 293 -21.71 3.22 -13.90
N HIS A 294 -22.12 2.70 -15.06
CA HIS A 294 -23.10 1.62 -15.13
C HIS A 294 -22.46 0.31 -15.64
N HIS A 295 -22.44 -0.71 -14.77
CA HIS A 295 -22.27 -2.09 -15.21
C HIS A 295 -23.42 -2.47 -16.16
N SER A 296 -23.16 -2.92 -17.39
CA SER A 296 -24.23 -3.53 -18.18
C SER A 296 -24.52 -4.94 -17.63
N SER A 297 -25.76 -5.17 -17.22
CA SER A 297 -26.21 -6.44 -16.62
C SER A 297 -26.56 -7.51 -17.66
N LYS A 298 -25.84 -7.53 -18.80
CA LYS A 298 -26.10 -8.46 -19.92
C LYS A 298 -25.28 -9.76 -19.82
N GLY A 299 -25.92 -10.79 -19.25
CA GLY A 299 -25.61 -12.21 -19.52
C GLY A 299 -24.59 -12.90 -18.59
N ARG A 300 -25.01 -14.01 -17.96
CA ARG A 300 -24.11 -15.06 -17.42
C ARG A 300 -24.74 -16.46 -17.39
N GLY A 301 -23.84 -17.45 -17.46
CA GLY A 301 -24.08 -18.89 -17.54
C GLY A 301 -23.19 -19.46 -18.65
N GLU A 302 -22.13 -20.25 -18.40
CA GLU A 302 -21.73 -20.96 -17.16
C GLU A 302 -20.27 -20.71 -16.71
N LYS A 303 -19.91 -21.28 -15.55
CA LYS A 303 -18.56 -21.68 -15.07
C LYS A 303 -17.41 -20.66 -15.14
N ASN A 304 -17.09 -20.09 -13.97
CA ASN A 304 -15.75 -19.75 -13.48
C ASN A 304 -14.77 -18.94 -14.38
N THR A 305 -15.26 -18.02 -15.21
CA THR A 305 -14.42 -16.91 -15.71
C THR A 305 -14.97 -15.54 -15.30
N ARG A 306 -14.11 -14.69 -14.71
CA ARG A 306 -14.39 -13.26 -14.52
C ARG A 306 -14.13 -12.49 -15.82
N VAL A 307 -14.94 -12.77 -16.83
CA VAL A 307 -15.26 -11.80 -17.87
C VAL A 307 -16.24 -10.80 -17.25
N LEU A 308 -15.83 -9.54 -17.18
CA LEU A 308 -16.75 -8.41 -16.96
C LEU A 308 -17.33 -8.06 -18.33
N GLY A 309 -18.64 -7.87 -18.42
CA GLY A 309 -19.28 -7.41 -19.64
C GLY A 309 -18.91 -5.95 -19.93
N GLN A 310 -19.21 -5.47 -21.14
CA GLN A 310 -19.02 -4.07 -21.51
C GLN A 310 -19.70 -3.15 -20.49
N GLU A 311 -18.96 -2.23 -19.91
CA GLU A 311 -19.50 -1.19 -19.03
C GLU A 311 -19.87 0.02 -19.89
N VAL A 312 -20.97 0.69 -19.53
CA VAL A 312 -21.58 1.75 -20.35
C VAL A 312 -21.59 3.03 -19.54
N PHE A 313 -20.83 4.00 -20.01
CA PHE A 313 -20.69 5.30 -19.37
C PHE A 313 -21.78 6.24 -19.86
N ARG A 314 -22.24 7.14 -18.99
CA ARG A 314 -23.14 8.24 -19.36
C ARG A 314 -22.59 9.56 -18.80
N ILE A 315 -22.29 10.48 -19.70
CA ILE A 315 -22.10 11.90 -19.34
C ILE A 315 -23.49 12.43 -18.95
N LEU A 316 -23.62 12.95 -17.73
CA LEU A 316 -24.89 13.49 -17.24
C LEU A 316 -25.07 14.98 -17.60
N SER A 317 -23.96 15.72 -17.67
CA SER A 317 -23.91 17.12 -18.09
C SER A 317 -22.51 17.50 -18.61
N GLY A 318 -22.45 18.41 -19.59
CA GLY A 318 -21.22 18.89 -20.22
C GLY A 318 -21.45 19.37 -21.67
N LYS A 319 -20.46 20.05 -22.26
CA LYS A 319 -20.39 20.24 -23.73
C LYS A 319 -20.26 18.87 -24.42
N ASN A 320 -20.52 18.83 -25.73
CA ASN A 320 -20.17 17.66 -26.55
C ASN A 320 -18.67 17.34 -26.37
N PRO A 321 -18.28 16.10 -25.99
CA PRO A 321 -16.87 15.77 -25.75
C PRO A 321 -15.96 15.96 -26.99
N LEU A 322 -16.52 15.94 -28.21
CA LEU A 322 -15.76 16.31 -29.42
C LEU A 322 -15.31 17.78 -29.39
N ALA A 323 -16.21 18.71 -29.05
CA ALA A 323 -15.88 20.13 -28.95
C ALA A 323 -14.87 20.43 -27.82
N LEU A 324 -14.84 19.62 -26.77
CA LEU A 324 -13.83 19.72 -25.70
C LEU A 324 -12.47 19.13 -26.12
N ALA A 325 -12.45 18.15 -27.03
CA ALA A 325 -11.21 17.65 -27.63
C ALA A 325 -10.62 18.68 -28.61
N GLU A 326 -11.46 19.37 -29.38
CA GLU A 326 -11.09 20.48 -30.27
C GLU A 326 -10.53 21.67 -29.46
N GLU A 327 -11.27 22.16 -28.46
CA GLU A 327 -10.81 23.22 -27.54
C GLU A 327 -9.50 22.86 -26.80
N GLY A 328 -9.30 21.58 -26.48
CA GLY A 328 -8.06 21.08 -25.85
C GLY A 328 -6.87 20.95 -26.81
N LEU A 329 -7.11 20.62 -28.08
CA LEU A 329 -6.07 20.52 -29.11
C LEU A 329 -5.52 21.90 -29.50
N GLU A 330 -6.38 22.91 -29.66
CA GLU A 330 -5.94 24.29 -29.91
C GLU A 330 -5.08 24.82 -28.75
N ALA A 331 -5.51 24.60 -27.50
CA ALA A 331 -4.76 25.01 -26.32
C ALA A 331 -3.37 24.36 -26.20
N LEU A 332 -3.18 23.16 -26.77
CA LEU A 332 -1.89 22.46 -26.81
C LEU A 332 -0.98 22.97 -27.95
N GLN A 333 -1.53 23.36 -29.11
CA GLN A 333 -0.72 23.86 -30.23
C GLN A 333 -0.17 25.28 -30.01
N VAL A 334 -0.84 26.10 -29.18
CA VAL A 334 -0.39 27.47 -28.88
C VAL A 334 0.86 27.52 -27.98
N ASN A 335 1.26 26.41 -27.35
CA ASN A 335 2.20 26.42 -26.23
C ASN A 335 3.50 25.60 -26.43
N THR A 336 3.91 25.32 -27.67
CA THR A 336 5.22 24.73 -28.01
C THR A 336 6.25 25.81 -28.37
N GLY A 337 6.42 26.79 -27.47
CA GLY A 337 7.23 27.99 -27.66
C GLY A 337 8.50 28.08 -26.79
N TYR A 338 9.20 26.95 -26.61
CA TYR A 338 10.50 26.85 -25.92
C TYR A 338 11.37 25.77 -26.57
#